data_AF-A0A524Q2E5-F1
#
_entry.id   AF-A0A524Q2E5-F1
#
_cell.length_a   1.000
_cell.length_b   1.000
_cell.length_c   1.000
_cell.angle_alpha   90.00
_cell.angle_beta   90.00
_cell.angle_gamma   90.00
#
_symmetry.space_group_name_H-M   'P 1'
#
loop_
_entity.id
_entity.type
_entity.pdbx_description
1 polymer ?
#
loop_
_entity_poly.entity_id
_entity_poly.type
_entity_poly.pdbx_seq_one_letter_code
_entity_poly.pdbx_strand_id
1 'polypeptide(L)'
;MHTRAAPRTRERTVIRSSTTHSTAPRPEPQETVTMSKTGRAVVYDKPNAPFQVREYPVRDVRAGEVLVRITMSTICRSDIHSYEGHRPNPCPCILGHEII
;
A
#
# COMPACT_ATOMS: atom_id res chain seq x y z
N MET A 1 62.72 34.84 51.38
CA MET A 1 63.75 33.84 51.03
C MET A 1 63.39 33.23 49.67
N HIS A 2 64.31 33.35 48.70
CA HIS A 2 64.57 32.43 47.58
C HIS A 2 63.69 32.47 46.30
N THR A 3 64.13 33.35 45.39
CA THR A 3 64.58 33.13 43.99
C THR A 3 64.08 31.94 43.14
N ARG A 4 63.70 32.31 41.89
CA ARG A 4 63.94 31.66 40.57
C ARG A 4 63.25 30.33 40.24
N ALA A 5 62.56 30.30 39.09
CA ALA A 5 63.10 29.80 37.81
C ALA A 5 61.97 29.64 36.76
N ALA A 6 62.24 30.03 35.51
CA ALA A 6 61.35 29.74 34.37
C ALA A 6 61.53 28.28 33.91
N PRO A 7 60.46 27.56 33.54
CA PRO A 7 60.59 26.33 32.76
C PRO A 7 60.15 26.51 31.30
N ARG A 8 60.90 25.80 30.46
CA ARG A 8 60.87 25.74 29.01
C ARG A 8 59.63 25.00 28.48
N THR A 9 59.32 25.33 27.23
CA THR A 9 58.39 24.73 26.28
C THR A 9 58.28 23.20 26.34
N ARG A 10 57.04 22.71 26.17
CA ARG A 10 56.74 21.45 25.48
C ARG A 10 55.51 21.65 24.61
N GLU A 11 55.69 21.74 23.31
CA GLU A 11 54.61 21.58 22.34
C GLU A 11 54.01 20.18 22.53
N ARG A 12 52.70 20.15 22.80
CA ARG A 12 51.92 18.91 22.78
C ARG A 12 51.39 18.72 21.36
N THR A 13 51.95 17.74 20.66
CA THR A 13 51.38 17.17 19.44
C THR A 13 49.94 16.71 19.72
N VAL A 14 48.96 17.38 19.09
CA VAL A 14 47.57 16.93 19.10
C VAL A 14 47.38 15.99 17.92
N ILE A 15 47.33 14.68 18.20
CA ILE A 15 46.94 13.67 17.23
C ILE A 15 45.42 13.81 17.02
N ARG A 16 45.00 14.33 15.86
CA ARG A 16 43.59 14.35 15.47
C ARG A 16 43.22 12.98 14.89
N SER A 17 42.53 12.14 15.67
CA SER A 17 41.90 10.92 15.17
C SER A 17 40.60 11.29 14.43
N SER A 18 40.62 11.19 13.11
CA SER A 18 39.45 11.32 12.25
C SER A 18 38.60 10.05 12.35
N THR A 19 37.58 10.05 13.21
CA THR A 19 36.54 9.02 13.18
C THR A 19 35.52 9.42 12.12
N THR A 20 35.67 8.90 10.91
CA THR A 20 34.60 8.94 9.91
C THR A 20 33.51 7.96 10.34
N HIS A 21 32.39 8.48 10.86
CA HIS A 21 31.15 7.68 10.90
C HIS A 21 30.70 7.51 9.46
N SER A 22 31.03 6.36 8.87
CA SER A 22 30.47 5.94 7.59
C SER A 22 29.00 5.61 7.82
N THR A 23 28.13 6.59 7.59
CA THR A 23 26.69 6.38 7.57
C THR A 23 26.36 5.62 6.30
N ALA A 24 26.33 4.29 6.38
CA ALA A 24 25.79 3.47 5.30
C ALA A 24 24.37 3.97 4.98
N PRO A 25 24.01 4.17 3.70
CA PRO A 25 22.65 4.55 3.33
C PRO A 25 21.68 3.47 3.84
N ARG A 26 20.57 3.90 4.47
CA ARG A 26 19.46 2.98 4.76
C ARG A 26 19.06 2.31 3.45
N PRO A 27 18.84 0.98 3.42
CA PRO A 27 18.26 0.38 2.24
C PRO A 27 16.94 1.10 1.97
N GLU A 28 16.79 1.64 0.76
CA GLU A 28 15.51 2.17 0.30
C GLU A 28 14.45 1.08 0.48
N PRO A 29 13.18 1.41 0.82
CA PRO A 29 12.14 0.42 0.88
C PRO A 29 12.06 -0.22 -0.51
N GLN A 30 12.60 -1.42 -0.64
CA GLN A 30 12.48 -2.20 -1.84
C GLN A 30 10.98 -2.46 -1.96
N GLU A 31 10.36 -1.79 -2.94
CA GLU A 31 8.96 -2.00 -3.30
C GLU A 31 8.85 -3.46 -3.69
N THR A 32 8.47 -4.29 -2.72
CA THR A 32 8.28 -5.71 -2.92
C THR A 32 7.22 -5.84 -3.99
N VAL A 33 7.62 -6.26 -5.19
CA VAL A 33 6.67 -6.66 -6.23
C VAL A 33 6.01 -7.94 -5.73
N THR A 34 5.03 -7.78 -4.85
CA THR A 34 4.09 -8.82 -4.50
C THR A 34 3.34 -9.13 -5.78
N MET A 35 3.43 -10.38 -6.25
CA MET A 35 2.57 -10.86 -7.35
C MET A 35 1.13 -10.48 -7.00
N SER A 36 0.59 -9.49 -7.71
CA SER A 36 -0.70 -8.89 -7.39
C SER A 36 -1.77 -9.94 -7.60
N LYS A 37 -2.33 -10.45 -6.50
CA LYS A 37 -3.47 -11.37 -6.56
C LYS A 37 -4.55 -10.71 -7.42
N THR A 38 -5.04 -11.38 -8.45
CA THR A 38 -6.16 -10.86 -9.25
C THR A 38 -7.48 -11.49 -8.83
N GLY A 39 -8.56 -10.77 -9.06
CA GLY A 39 -9.93 -11.20 -8.82
C GLY A 39 -10.76 -10.92 -10.07
N ARG A 40 -11.60 -11.89 -10.44
CA ARG A 40 -12.53 -11.74 -11.56
C ARG A 40 -13.84 -11.14 -11.07
N ALA A 41 -14.33 -10.13 -11.77
CA ALA A 41 -15.59 -9.46 -11.48
C ALA A 41 -16.47 -9.36 -12.73
N VAL A 42 -17.77 -9.27 -12.52
CA VAL A 42 -18.77 -9.06 -13.58
C VAL A 42 -19.25 -7.61 -13.50
N VAL A 43 -18.89 -6.82 -14.50
CA VAL A 43 -19.10 -5.37 -14.53
C VAL A 43 -20.43 -5.05 -15.19
N TYR A 44 -21.25 -4.29 -14.46
CA TYR A 44 -22.44 -3.61 -14.94
C TYR A 44 -22.05 -2.21 -15.42
N ASP A 45 -22.02 -2.02 -16.74
CA ASP A 45 -21.59 -0.76 -17.35
C ASP A 45 -22.72 0.28 -17.40
N LYS A 46 -23.90 -0.12 -17.86
CA LYS A 46 -25.12 0.70 -17.95
C LYS A 46 -26.36 -0.19 -18.12
N PRO A 47 -27.59 0.33 -17.91
CA PRO A 47 -28.82 -0.44 -18.12
C PRO A 47 -28.88 -1.10 -19.50
N ASN A 48 -29.40 -2.33 -19.55
CA ASN A 48 -29.62 -3.17 -20.73
C ASN A 48 -28.35 -3.47 -21.58
N ALA A 49 -27.15 -3.18 -21.06
CA ALA A 49 -25.90 -3.56 -21.72
C ALA A 49 -25.41 -4.93 -21.22
N PRO A 50 -24.78 -5.76 -22.09
CA PRO A 50 -24.21 -7.02 -21.67
C PRO A 50 -23.16 -6.84 -20.57
N PHE A 51 -23.24 -7.68 -19.54
CA PHE A 51 -22.22 -7.72 -18.50
C PHE A 51 -20.84 -8.05 -19.07
N GLN A 52 -19.80 -7.43 -18.50
CA GLN A 52 -18.42 -7.64 -18.93
C GLN A 52 -17.63 -8.33 -17.82
N VAL A 53 -17.06 -9.49 -18.10
CA VAL A 53 -16.15 -10.16 -17.18
C VAL A 53 -14.78 -9.49 -17.29
N ARG A 54 -14.24 -8.99 -16.18
CA ARG A 54 -12.92 -8.33 -16.13
C ARG A 54 -12.09 -8.85 -14.95
N GLU A 55 -10.78 -8.82 -15.10
CA GLU A 55 -9.85 -9.06 -14.00
C GLU A 55 -9.41 -7.74 -13.35
N TYR A 56 -9.32 -7.73 -12.03
CA TYR A 56 -8.89 -6.59 -11.24
C TYR A 56 -7.79 -7.02 -10.26
N PRO A 57 -6.81 -6.15 -9.96
CA PRO A 57 -5.89 -6.40 -8.86
C PRO A 57 -6.65 -6.36 -7.52
N VAL A 58 -6.42 -7.37 -6.68
CA VAL A 58 -6.89 -7.44 -5.31
C VAL A 58 -5.89 -6.70 -4.44
N ARG A 59 -6.29 -5.54 -3.96
CA ARG A 59 -5.50 -4.73 -3.03
C ARG A 59 -5.45 -5.37 -1.64
N ASP A 60 -4.47 -4.97 -0.85
CA ASP A 60 -4.45 -5.23 0.58
C ASP A 60 -5.59 -4.51 1.30
N VAL A 61 -6.04 -5.11 2.41
CA VAL A 61 -7.07 -4.55 3.28
C VAL A 61 -6.48 -3.47 4.18
N ARG A 62 -7.24 -2.39 4.42
CA ARG A 62 -6.91 -1.37 5.41
C ARG A 62 -7.46 -1.73 6.79
N ALA A 63 -7.09 -0.96 7.80
CA ALA A 63 -7.67 -1.11 9.13
C ALA A 63 -9.20 -0.99 9.07
N GLY A 64 -9.91 -1.97 9.64
CA GLY A 64 -11.37 -2.05 9.65
C GLY A 64 -12.00 -2.70 8.40
N GLU A 65 -11.20 -3.12 7.42
CA GLU A 65 -11.68 -3.84 6.24
C GLU A 65 -11.41 -5.35 6.33
N VAL A 66 -12.21 -6.15 5.60
CA VAL A 66 -12.04 -7.59 5.46
C VAL A 66 -12.01 -7.96 3.98
N LEU A 67 -11.11 -8.88 3.61
CA LEU A 67 -11.07 -9.49 2.28
C LEU A 67 -11.81 -10.82 2.31
N VAL A 68 -12.88 -10.91 1.54
CA VAL A 68 -13.72 -12.11 1.45
C VAL A 68 -13.49 -12.79 0.11
N ARG A 69 -13.33 -14.12 0.13
CA ARG A 69 -13.36 -14.95 -1.08
C ARG A 69 -14.80 -15.39 -1.31
N ILE A 70 -15.48 -14.76 -2.26
CA ILE A 70 -16.84 -15.12 -2.66
C ILE A 70 -16.79 -16.47 -3.40
N THR A 71 -17.52 -17.45 -2.88
CA THR A 71 -17.69 -18.78 -3.46
C THR A 71 -18.98 -18.90 -4.26
N MET A 72 -20.00 -18.13 -3.89
CA MET A 72 -21.30 -18.08 -4.57
C MET A 72 -21.92 -16.70 -4.44
N SER A 73 -22.66 -16.29 -5.47
CA SER A 73 -23.60 -15.16 -5.40
C SER A 73 -24.91 -15.57 -6.06
N THR A 74 -26.04 -15.21 -5.46
CA THR A 74 -27.36 -15.36 -6.08
C THR A 74 -27.76 -14.07 -6.81
N ILE A 75 -28.76 -14.17 -7.68
CA ILE A 75 -29.34 -13.03 -8.39
C ILE A 75 -30.67 -12.69 -7.72
N CYS A 76 -30.76 -11.50 -7.16
CA CYS A 76 -31.98 -11.00 -6.53
C CYS A 76 -32.82 -10.22 -7.55
N ARG A 77 -34.10 -10.01 -7.25
CA ARG A 77 -34.99 -9.15 -8.06
C ARG A 77 -34.44 -7.73 -8.20
N SER A 78 -33.76 -7.21 -7.19
CA SER A 78 -33.22 -5.85 -7.25
C SER A 78 -32.02 -5.71 -8.21
N ASP A 79 -31.28 -6.81 -8.45
CA ASP A 79 -30.24 -6.84 -9.49
C ASP A 79 -30.89 -6.73 -10.88
N ILE A 80 -32.00 -7.44 -11.10
CA ILE A 80 -32.79 -7.38 -12.35
C ILE A 80 -33.32 -5.96 -12.59
N HIS A 81 -33.95 -5.34 -11.58
CA HIS A 81 -34.45 -3.97 -11.70
C HIS A 81 -33.33 -2.96 -11.96
N SER A 82 -32.11 -3.22 -11.45
CA SER A 82 -30.94 -2.39 -11.76
C SER A 82 -30.50 -2.60 -13.22
N TYR A 83 -30.42 -3.86 -13.67
CA TYR A 83 -30.07 -4.20 -15.05
C TYR A 83 -31.02 -3.56 -16.08
N GLU A 84 -32.32 -3.60 -15.82
CA GLU A 84 -33.34 -3.02 -16.70
C GLU A 84 -33.39 -1.48 -16.64
N GLY A 85 -32.75 -0.87 -15.64
CA GLY A 85 -32.77 0.59 -15.43
C GLY A 85 -33.97 1.10 -14.63
N HIS A 86 -34.79 0.20 -14.07
CA HIS A 86 -35.93 0.53 -13.20
C HIS A 86 -35.51 0.98 -11.79
N ARG A 87 -34.28 0.66 -11.40
CA ARG A 87 -33.66 1.11 -10.14
C ARG A 87 -32.38 1.89 -10.47
N PRO A 88 -32.27 3.17 -10.06
CA PRO A 88 -31.03 3.94 -10.20
C PRO A 88 -29.89 3.24 -9.46
N ASN A 89 -28.77 3.05 -10.15
CA ASN A 89 -27.55 2.49 -9.58
C ASN A 89 -26.32 3.14 -10.23
N PRO A 90 -25.23 3.46 -9.50
CA PRO A 90 -24.03 4.02 -10.11
C PRO A 90 -23.49 3.12 -11.23
N CYS A 91 -23.01 3.75 -12.29
CA CYS A 91 -22.52 3.10 -13.49
C CYS A 91 -21.15 3.70 -13.85
N PRO A 92 -20.09 2.90 -14.06
CA PRO A 92 -20.05 1.43 -13.95
C PRO A 92 -19.99 0.95 -12.48
N CYS A 93 -20.51 -0.24 -12.19
CA CYS A 93 -20.35 -0.89 -10.89
C CYS A 93 -20.34 -2.43 -10.97
N ILE A 94 -20.25 -3.09 -9.81
CA ILE A 94 -20.44 -4.54 -9.64
C ILE A 94 -21.73 -4.73 -8.84
N LEU A 95 -22.67 -5.50 -9.38
CA LEU A 95 -23.91 -5.88 -8.69
C LEU A 95 -23.69 -7.12 -7.81
N GLY A 96 -24.76 -7.58 -7.14
CA GLY A 96 -24.71 -8.72 -6.23
C GLY A 96 -24.59 -8.28 -4.77
N HIS A 97 -25.56 -8.70 -3.98
CA HIS A 97 -25.68 -8.39 -2.55
C HIS A 97 -26.11 -9.60 -1.72
N GLU A 98 -26.13 -10.78 -2.33
CA GLU A 98 -26.43 -12.07 -1.72
C GLU A 98 -25.26 -13.02 -1.99
N ILE A 99 -24.32 -13.12 -1.04
CA ILE A 99 -23.03 -13.81 -1.23
C ILE A 99 -22.72 -14.81 -0.11
N ILE A 100 -21.98 -15.88 -0.47
CA ILE A 100 -21.31 -16.81 0.45
C ILE A 100 -19.81 -16.84 0.12
#